data_AF-A0A6P2G012-F1
#
_entry.id   AF-A0A6P2G012-F1
#
_cell.length_a   1.000
_cell.length_b   1.000
_cell.length_c   1.000
_cell.angle_alpha   90.00
_cell.angle_beta   90.00
_cell.angle_gamma   90.00
#
_symmetry.space_group_name_H-M   'P 1'
#
loop_
_entity.id
_entity.type
_entity.pdbx_description
1 polymer ?
#
loop_
_entity_poly.entity_id
_entity_poly.type
_entity_poly.pdbx_seq_one_letter_code
_entity_poly.pdbx_strand_id
1 'polypeptide(L)'
;MSANEPQQNVDHESIGMATAIVEMDALEKNHPEWYAMFNDVLPDSLASRAELAELWATAPTPFANALIYGKFTLRLEIAAHTGIPFV
;
A
#
# COMPACT_ATOMS: atom_id res chain seq x y z
N MET A 1 32.57 -6.47 -34.25
CA MET A 1 32.17 -5.20 -33.61
C MET A 1 30.71 -5.37 -33.21
N SER A 2 30.44 -5.76 -31.97
CA SER A 2 29.05 -5.85 -31.48
C SER A 2 28.61 -4.47 -31.07
N ALA A 3 27.51 -4.00 -31.64
CA ALA A 3 26.88 -2.74 -31.26
C ALA A 3 26.43 -2.84 -29.80
N ASN A 4 26.91 -1.93 -28.95
CA ASN A 4 26.28 -1.64 -27.67
C ASN A 4 24.92 -1.02 -27.98
N GLU A 5 23.84 -1.81 -27.82
CA GLU A 5 22.51 -1.23 -27.74
C GLU A 5 22.47 -0.33 -26.49
N PRO A 6 21.97 0.92 -26.60
CA PRO A 6 21.78 1.76 -25.42
C PRO A 6 20.70 1.11 -24.57
N GLN A 7 21.11 0.55 -23.43
CA GLN A 7 20.20 0.06 -22.40
C GLN A 7 19.33 1.25 -21.96
N GLN A 8 18.08 1.28 -22.42
CA GLN A 8 17.09 2.24 -21.96
C GLN A 8 16.96 2.07 -20.45
N ASN A 9 17.50 3.03 -19.71
CA ASN A 9 17.40 3.06 -18.25
C ASN A 9 15.96 3.48 -17.92
N VAL A 10 15.05 2.51 -17.87
CA VAL A 10 13.66 2.74 -17.48
C VAL A 10 13.65 3.01 -15.98
N ASP A 11 13.24 4.21 -15.61
CA ASP A 11 13.04 4.58 -14.20
C ASP A 11 11.75 3.93 -13.67
N HIS A 12 11.90 2.70 -13.19
CA HIS A 12 10.81 1.90 -12.64
C HIS A 12 10.22 2.50 -11.37
N GLU A 13 11.02 3.22 -10.59
CA GLU A 13 10.58 3.87 -9.35
C GLU A 13 9.58 4.99 -9.67
N SER A 14 9.95 5.91 -10.57
CA SER A 14 9.08 7.02 -10.97
C SER A 14 7.76 6.55 -11.55
N ILE A 15 7.78 5.47 -12.36
CA ILE A 15 6.56 4.88 -12.93
C ILE A 15 5.66 4.31 -11.83
N GLY A 16 6.24 3.57 -10.88
CA GLY A 16 5.51 3.02 -9.74
C GLY A 16 4.89 4.11 -8.88
N MET A 17 5.66 5.16 -8.56
CA MET A 17 5.18 6.31 -7.78
C MET A 17 4.04 7.05 -8.47
N ALA A 18 4.18 7.35 -9.76
CA ALA A 18 3.13 8.03 -10.52
C ALA A 18 1.83 7.22 -10.55
N THR A 19 1.94 5.89 -10.71
CA THR A 19 0.78 4.99 -10.66
C THR A 19 0.12 5.01 -9.28
N ALA A 20 0.90 4.90 -8.21
CA ALA A 20 0.37 4.92 -6.85
C ALA A 20 -0.34 6.24 -6.51
N ILE A 21 0.20 7.39 -6.93
CA ILE A 21 -0.42 8.70 -6.71
C ILE A 21 -1.80 8.76 -7.40
N VAL A 22 -1.86 8.36 -8.67
CA VAL A 22 -3.13 8.40 -9.43
C VAL A 22 -4.19 7.49 -8.80
N GLU A 23 -3.81 6.30 -8.35
CA GLU A 23 -4.73 5.37 -7.70
C GLU A 23 -5.19 5.88 -6.32
N MET A 24 -4.29 6.52 -5.56
CA MET A 24 -4.65 7.16 -4.28
C MET A 24 -5.60 8.34 -4.48
N ASP A 25 -5.35 9.21 -5.46
CA ASP A 25 -6.26 10.32 -5.82
C ASP A 25 -7.64 9.79 -6.26
N ALA A 26 -7.65 8.68 -7.00
CA ALA A 26 -8.89 8.03 -7.43
C ALA A 26 -9.67 7.43 -6.23
N LEU A 27 -8.98 6.88 -5.24
CA LEU A 27 -9.61 6.40 -4.00
C LEU A 27 -10.21 7.54 -3.19
N GLU A 28 -9.48 8.63 -2.98
CA GLU A 28 -9.98 9.81 -2.27
C GLU A 28 -11.23 10.39 -2.93
N LYS A 29 -11.20 10.52 -4.26
CA LYS A 29 -12.31 11.11 -5.02
C LYS A 29 -13.54 10.20 -5.10
N ASN A 30 -13.35 8.90 -5.37
CA ASN A 30 -14.45 8.00 -5.72
C ASN A 30 -14.95 7.17 -4.52
N HIS A 31 -14.13 7.02 -3.48
CA HIS A 31 -14.43 6.24 -2.28
C HIS A 31 -14.05 7.00 -1.00
N PRO A 32 -14.56 8.24 -0.79
CA PRO A 32 -14.09 9.15 0.27
C PRO A 32 -14.30 8.59 1.68
N GLU A 33 -15.38 7.84 1.92
CA GLU A 33 -15.64 7.21 3.23
C GLU A 33 -14.60 6.12 3.55
N TRP A 34 -14.31 5.26 2.57
CA TRP A 34 -13.28 4.24 2.72
C TRP A 34 -11.89 4.87 2.87
N TYR A 35 -11.61 5.93 2.10
CA TYR A 35 -10.36 6.68 2.20
C TYR A 35 -10.20 7.37 3.57
N ALA A 36 -11.29 7.88 4.15
CA ALA A 36 -11.29 8.42 5.51
C ALA A 36 -10.99 7.32 6.54
N MET A 37 -11.66 6.16 6.46
CA MET A 37 -11.36 5.01 7.31
C MET A 37 -9.89 4.57 7.18
N PHE A 38 -9.37 4.54 5.96
CA PHE A 38 -7.97 4.26 5.69
C PHE A 38 -7.03 5.25 6.41
N ASN A 39 -7.34 6.54 6.37
CA ASN A 39 -6.54 7.57 7.04
C ASN A 39 -6.66 7.51 8.57
N ASP A 40 -7.80 7.11 9.12
CA ASP A 40 -7.97 6.95 10.57
C ASP A 40 -7.14 5.77 11.11
N VAL A 41 -6.89 4.76 10.28
CA VAL A 41 -6.06 3.60 10.60
C VAL A 41 -4.55 3.90 10.42
N LEU A 42 -4.18 5.08 9.89
CA LEU A 42 -2.78 5.54 9.86
C LEU A 42 -2.39 6.17 11.21
N PRO A 43 -1.17 5.89 11.74
CA PRO A 43 0.02 5.39 11.04
C PRO A 43 0.25 3.87 11.08
N ASP A 44 1.04 3.37 10.11
CA ASP A 44 1.39 1.96 9.83
C ASP A 44 1.94 1.14 11.00
N SER A 45 2.27 1.75 12.13
CA SER A 45 2.80 1.09 13.32
C SER A 45 1.77 0.84 14.42
N LEU A 46 0.57 1.45 14.33
CA LEU A 46 -0.42 1.45 15.42
C LEU A 46 -1.73 0.75 15.08
N ALA A 47 -2.01 0.52 13.80
CA ALA A 47 -3.20 -0.21 13.38
C ALA A 47 -3.24 -1.62 13.99
N SER A 48 -4.37 -1.93 14.63
CA SER A 48 -4.65 -3.28 15.15
C SER A 48 -4.96 -4.25 14.01
N ARG A 49 -4.87 -5.55 14.31
CA ARG A 49 -5.20 -6.59 13.33
C ARG A 49 -6.66 -6.53 12.89
N ALA A 50 -7.56 -6.18 13.82
CA ALA A 50 -8.98 -6.07 13.55
C ALA A 50 -9.29 -4.90 12.60
N GLU A 51 -8.72 -3.72 12.87
CA GLU A 51 -8.90 -2.53 12.03
C GLU A 51 -8.41 -2.78 10.59
N LEU A 52 -7.22 -3.38 10.43
CA LEU A 52 -6.71 -3.72 9.10
C LEU A 52 -7.56 -4.79 8.42
N ALA A 53 -8.09 -5.78 9.15
CA ALA A 53 -8.97 -6.80 8.57
C ALA A 53 -10.32 -6.21 8.08
N GLU A 54 -10.90 -5.30 8.85
CA GLU A 54 -12.14 -4.60 8.47
C GLU A 54 -11.94 -3.71 7.24
N LEU A 55 -10.84 -2.96 7.24
CA LEU A 55 -10.47 -2.10 6.12
C LEU A 55 -10.18 -2.92 4.84
N TRP A 56 -9.56 -4.09 5.00
CA TRP A 56 -9.29 -5.00 3.89
C TRP A 56 -10.56 -5.62 3.31
N ALA A 57 -11.49 -6.04 4.17
CA ALA A 57 -12.75 -6.66 3.76
C ALA A 57 -13.63 -5.69 2.95
N THR A 58 -13.47 -4.39 3.16
CA THR A 58 -14.24 -3.32 2.51
C THR A 58 -13.50 -2.63 1.37
N ALA A 59 -12.30 -3.09 1.01
CA ALA A 59 -11.46 -2.48 -0.03
C ALA A 59 -12.21 -2.35 -1.38
N PRO A 60 -12.41 -1.12 -1.90
CA PRO A 60 -13.29 -0.87 -3.03
C PRO A 60 -12.65 -1.19 -4.39
N THR A 61 -11.32 -1.27 -4.44
CA THR A 61 -10.56 -1.52 -5.67
C THR A 61 -9.46 -2.56 -5.45
N PRO A 62 -8.97 -3.22 -6.52
CA PRO A 62 -7.80 -4.09 -6.42
C PRO A 62 -6.56 -3.37 -5.87
N PHE A 63 -6.38 -2.09 -6.21
CA PHE A 63 -5.29 -1.28 -5.66
C PHE A 63 -5.43 -1.08 -4.15
N ALA A 64 -6.63 -0.71 -3.66
CA ALA A 64 -6.90 -0.61 -2.22
C ALA A 64 -6.65 -1.95 -1.51
N ASN A 65 -7.05 -3.07 -2.13
CA ASN A 65 -6.81 -4.40 -1.56
C ASN A 65 -5.30 -4.70 -1.43
N ALA A 66 -4.52 -4.42 -2.49
CA ALA A 66 -3.07 -4.58 -2.48
C ALA A 66 -2.38 -3.65 -1.47
N LEU A 67 -2.88 -2.43 -1.30
CA LEU A 67 -2.40 -1.47 -0.31
C LEU A 67 -2.58 -1.99 1.12
N ILE A 68 -3.76 -2.53 1.46
CA ILE A 68 -3.99 -3.11 2.79
C ILE A 68 -3.19 -4.40 2.99
N TYR A 69 -3.08 -5.25 1.96
CA TYR A 69 -2.21 -6.44 1.99
C TYR A 69 -0.78 -6.06 2.39
N GLY A 70 -0.19 -5.05 1.72
CA GLY A 70 1.17 -4.59 2.00
C GLY A 70 1.36 -4.10 3.45
N LYS A 71 0.38 -3.35 3.98
CA LYS A 71 0.40 -2.90 5.38
C LYS A 71 0.28 -4.07 6.36
N PHE A 72 -0.62 -5.01 6.07
CA PHE A 72 -0.83 -6.19 6.91
C PHE A 72 0.44 -7.06 6.98
N THR A 73 1.10 -7.30 5.84
CA THR A 73 2.36 -8.05 5.80
C THR A 73 3.48 -7.30 6.52
N LEU A 74 3.56 -5.98 6.38
CA LEU A 74 4.54 -5.17 7.12
C LEU A 74 4.35 -5.31 8.64
N ARG A 75 3.10 -5.28 9.13
CA ARG A 75 2.82 -5.50 10.56
C ARG A 75 3.20 -6.89 11.04
N LEU A 76 2.99 -7.93 10.21
CA LEU A 76 3.45 -9.29 10.51
C LEU A 76 4.98 -9.36 10.61
N GLU A 77 5.70 -8.74 9.69
CA GLU A 77 7.17 -8.68 9.69
C GLU A 77 7.70 -7.93 10.91
N ILE A 78 7.12 -6.76 11.23
CA ILE A 78 7.48 -5.99 12.44
C ILE A 78 7.28 -6.87 13.68
N ALA A 79 6.14 -7.55 13.81
CA ALA A 79 5.89 -8.42 14.96
C ALA A 79 6.90 -9.57 15.05
N ALA A 80 7.23 -10.20 13.92
CA ALA A 80 8.19 -11.30 13.86
C ALA A 80 9.62 -10.88 14.21
N HIS A 81 10.03 -9.65 13.87
CA HIS A 81 11.42 -9.20 14.00
C HIS A 81 11.68 -8.29 15.21
N THR A 82 10.67 -7.61 15.73
CA THR A 82 10.83 -6.64 16.84
C THR A 82 10.23 -7.11 18.16
N GLY A 83 9.39 -8.15 18.13
CA GLY A 83 8.62 -8.59 19.30
C GLY A 83 7.47 -7.66 19.70
N ILE A 84 7.20 -6.59 18.95
CA ILE A 84 6.02 -5.74 19.13
C ILE A 84 4.80 -6.48 18.57
N PRO A 85 3.84 -6.91 19.39
CA PRO A 85 2.75 -7.76 18.93
C PRO A 85 1.83 -7.02 17.94
N PHE A 86 1.34 -7.77 16.95
CA PHE A 86 0.25 -7.36 16.07
C PHE A 86 -1.07 -7.96 16.55
N VAL A 87 -1.64 -7.31 17.56
CA VAL A 87 -2.92 -7.66 18.19
C VAL A 87 -4.08 -6.95 17.55
#